data_AF-A0A0K2TZ82-F1
#
_entry.id   AF-A0A0K2TZ82-F1
#
_cell.length_a   1.000
_cell.length_b   1.000
_cell.length_c   1.000
_cell.angle_alpha   90.00
_cell.angle_beta   90.00
_cell.angle_gamma   90.00
#
_symmetry.space_group_name_H-M   'P 1'
#
loop_
_entity.id
_entity.type
_entity.pdbx_description
1 polymer ?
#
loop_
_entity_poly.entity_id
_entity_poly.type
_entity_poly.pdbx_seq_one_letter_code
_entity_poly.pdbx_strand_id
1 'polypeptide(L)'
;MFLMLYGYYGRQGIYSMQDTLKIMEGNKSLTLKDEVKIGRIVYNNLKEEDWINVSGLGSEEAKSDVGFYDLYLNKQDRAFTIPELYEYIEDKGGLHVVNFYGDQYRESLDYCPKHLKKLNTRARYAVNEVIIGHESKQVIFVSKKKSSKASLDDLDNIPFFQFSKIGPILEVLSSNIKNVDIRVTMKLRYTIPRRFTFPISRFSLLYLKLILRNTLTVKDIIEFGMKNFKYKEIDHHKFRKRLLKDFNRTIGSLILHGFVLLRHKDFPVMEQRETQDEIIKVELLNTSNIIN
;
A
#
# COMPACT_ATOMS: atom_id res chain seq x y z
N MET A 1 13.21 -1.38 -8.26
CA MET A 1 12.60 -2.68 -8.61
C MET A 1 11.45 -2.94 -7.66
N PHE A 2 10.42 -3.62 -8.13
CA PHE A 2 9.31 -4.09 -7.31
C PHE A 2 9.49 -5.58 -7.07
N LEU A 3 9.40 -6.02 -5.82
CA LEU A 3 9.43 -7.44 -5.44
C LEU A 3 8.17 -7.81 -4.68
N MET A 4 7.69 -9.02 -4.94
CA MET A 4 6.62 -9.65 -4.18
C MET A 4 7.17 -10.96 -3.64
N LEU A 5 7.14 -11.10 -2.32
CA LEU A 5 7.49 -12.32 -1.61
C LEU A 5 6.27 -12.81 -0.84
N TYR A 6 6.15 -14.10 -0.63
CA TYR A 6 5.07 -14.65 0.19
C TYR A 6 5.32 -14.36 1.68
N GLY A 7 4.29 -13.88 2.38
CA GLY A 7 4.36 -13.60 3.81
C GLY A 7 4.15 -14.87 4.62
N TYR A 8 5.02 -15.13 5.60
CA TYR A 8 4.97 -16.37 6.40
C TYR A 8 3.70 -16.48 7.23
N TYR A 9 3.43 -15.49 8.08
CA TYR A 9 2.26 -15.50 8.97
C TYR A 9 0.94 -15.43 8.18
N GLY A 10 0.88 -14.57 7.16
CA GLY A 10 -0.30 -14.40 6.30
C GLY A 10 -0.62 -15.56 5.37
N ARG A 11 0.19 -16.62 5.35
CA ARG A 11 -0.06 -17.83 4.56
C ARG A 11 -0.02 -19.10 5.41
N GLN A 12 -0.07 -18.99 6.73
CA GLN A 12 -0.04 -20.18 7.59
C GLN A 12 -1.13 -21.20 7.24
N GLY A 13 -2.34 -20.74 6.85
CA GLY A 13 -3.40 -21.61 6.32
C GLY A 13 -2.95 -22.50 5.16
N ILE A 14 -2.28 -21.90 4.18
CA ILE A 14 -1.75 -22.57 3.00
C ILE A 14 -0.60 -23.52 3.40
N TYR A 15 0.33 -23.07 4.24
CA TYR A 15 1.49 -23.88 4.60
C TYR A 15 1.13 -25.08 5.49
N SER A 16 0.15 -24.94 6.39
CA SER A 16 -0.38 -26.09 7.13
C SER A 16 -0.94 -27.16 6.17
N MET A 17 -1.60 -26.75 5.09
CA MET A 17 -2.08 -27.67 4.06
C MET A 17 -0.93 -28.29 3.26
N GLN A 18 0.03 -27.47 2.79
CA GLN A 18 1.21 -27.97 2.07
C GLN A 18 1.98 -29.01 2.90
N ASP A 19 2.19 -28.75 4.18
CA ASP A 19 2.93 -29.66 5.06
C ASP A 19 2.13 -30.95 5.34
N THR A 20 0.81 -30.86 5.47
CA THR A 20 -0.07 -32.04 5.55
C THR A 20 0.10 -32.93 4.33
N LEU A 21 0.10 -32.34 3.12
CA LEU A 21 0.26 -33.09 1.88
C LEU A 21 1.65 -33.71 1.76
N LYS A 22 2.72 -32.99 2.11
CA LYS A 22 4.09 -33.54 2.14
C LYS A 22 4.19 -34.75 3.09
N ILE A 23 3.57 -34.68 4.27
CA ILE A 23 3.56 -35.80 5.23
C ILE A 23 2.85 -37.02 4.63
N MET A 24 1.73 -36.81 3.93
CA MET A 24 0.95 -37.89 3.31
C MET A 24 1.63 -38.52 2.08
N GLU A 25 2.33 -37.70 1.28
CA GLU A 25 3.18 -38.15 0.18
C GLU A 25 4.32 -39.04 0.71
N GLY A 26 4.95 -38.63 1.81
CA GLY A 26 6.11 -39.32 2.38
C GLY A 26 7.25 -39.39 1.37
N ASN A 27 7.88 -40.58 1.25
CA ASN A 27 8.94 -40.83 0.27
C ASN A 27 8.43 -41.36 -1.08
N LYS A 28 7.12 -41.28 -1.35
CA LYS A 28 6.54 -41.78 -2.61
C LYS A 28 6.83 -40.78 -3.73
N SER A 29 7.38 -41.28 -4.82
CA SER A 29 7.48 -40.50 -6.07
C SER A 29 6.12 -40.54 -6.78
N LEU A 30 5.20 -39.67 -6.40
CA LEU A 30 3.90 -39.54 -7.04
C LEU A 30 3.98 -38.75 -8.35
N THR A 31 3.04 -39.00 -9.26
CA THR A 31 2.85 -38.11 -10.41
C THR A 31 2.10 -36.86 -9.96
N LEU A 32 2.27 -35.73 -10.69
CA LEU A 32 1.55 -34.47 -10.40
C LEU A 32 0.03 -34.69 -10.29
N LYS A 33 -0.52 -35.56 -11.14
CA LYS A 33 -1.95 -35.89 -11.15
C LYS A 33 -2.38 -36.63 -9.88
N ASP A 34 -1.54 -37.53 -9.39
CA ASP A 34 -1.80 -38.27 -8.15
C ASP A 34 -1.67 -37.37 -6.92
N GLU A 35 -0.69 -36.46 -6.89
CA GLU A 35 -0.54 -35.44 -5.86
C GLU A 35 -1.81 -34.57 -5.76
N VAL A 36 -2.30 -34.06 -6.91
CA VAL A 36 -3.55 -33.27 -6.96
C VAL A 36 -4.74 -34.12 -6.50
N LYS A 37 -4.86 -35.36 -6.98
CA LYS A 37 -5.97 -36.24 -6.60
C LYS A 37 -6.03 -36.48 -5.08
N ILE A 38 -4.89 -36.81 -4.47
CA ILE A 38 -4.80 -37.03 -3.01
C ILE A 38 -5.06 -35.71 -2.29
N GLY A 39 -4.46 -34.61 -2.73
CA GLY A 39 -4.65 -33.30 -2.14
C GLY A 39 -6.10 -32.84 -2.15
N ARG A 40 -6.84 -33.11 -3.23
CA ARG A 40 -8.29 -32.85 -3.34
C ARG A 40 -9.10 -33.64 -2.33
N ILE A 41 -8.76 -34.92 -2.12
CA ILE A 41 -9.46 -35.74 -1.12
C ILE A 41 -9.29 -35.11 0.26
N VAL A 42 -8.07 -34.70 0.63
CA VAL A 42 -7.80 -34.04 1.91
C VAL A 42 -8.57 -32.73 2.00
N TYR A 43 -8.41 -31.85 1.00
CA TYR A 43 -9.00 -30.51 0.98
C TYR A 43 -10.53 -30.55 1.11
N ASN A 44 -11.18 -31.47 0.41
CA ASN A 44 -12.65 -31.59 0.42
C ASN A 44 -13.20 -32.22 1.71
N ASN A 45 -12.34 -32.77 2.57
CA ASN A 45 -12.72 -33.31 3.88
C ASN A 45 -12.32 -32.38 5.04
N LEU A 46 -11.82 -31.18 4.73
CA LEU A 46 -11.54 -30.16 5.75
C LEU A 46 -12.83 -29.64 6.37
N LYS A 47 -12.78 -29.41 7.67
CA LYS A 47 -13.86 -28.78 8.45
C LYS A 47 -13.74 -27.26 8.37
N GLU A 48 -14.81 -26.56 8.70
CA GLU A 48 -14.82 -25.10 8.71
C GLU A 48 -13.80 -24.52 9.69
N GLU A 49 -13.53 -25.22 10.80
CA GLU A 49 -12.57 -24.82 11.83
C GLU A 49 -11.11 -25.10 11.47
N ASP A 50 -10.84 -25.82 10.37
CA ASP A 50 -9.48 -26.08 9.93
C ASP A 50 -8.79 -24.79 9.52
N TRP A 51 -7.51 -24.67 9.88
CA TRP A 51 -6.75 -23.42 9.81
C TRP A 51 -6.80 -22.72 8.44
N ILE A 52 -6.79 -23.50 7.36
CA ILE A 52 -6.90 -23.00 5.98
C ILE A 52 -8.24 -22.31 5.70
N ASN A 53 -9.34 -22.82 6.23
CA ASN A 53 -10.67 -22.24 6.08
C ASN A 53 -10.82 -21.00 6.98
N VAL A 54 -10.38 -21.09 8.25
CA VAL A 54 -10.40 -19.96 9.20
C VAL A 54 -9.54 -18.79 8.73
N SER A 55 -8.42 -19.05 8.06
CA SER A 55 -7.54 -18.01 7.52
C SER A 55 -8.16 -17.22 6.36
N GLY A 56 -9.26 -17.69 5.78
CA GLY A 56 -9.91 -17.06 4.62
C GLY A 56 -9.09 -17.15 3.33
N LEU A 57 -8.11 -18.06 3.27
CA LEU A 57 -7.20 -18.25 2.13
C LEU A 57 -7.62 -19.38 1.19
N GLY A 58 -8.78 -20.01 1.43
CA GLY A 58 -9.43 -20.93 0.49
C GLY A 58 -9.78 -20.18 -0.79
N SER A 59 -8.84 -20.17 -1.74
CA SER A 59 -8.91 -19.28 -2.89
C SER A 59 -9.80 -19.85 -3.99
N GLU A 60 -10.48 -18.96 -4.71
CA GLU A 60 -11.13 -19.29 -5.97
C GLU A 60 -10.14 -19.96 -6.96
N GLU A 61 -8.89 -19.53 -6.91
CA GLU A 61 -7.77 -20.07 -7.70
C GLU A 61 -7.61 -21.59 -7.49
N ALA A 62 -7.80 -22.07 -6.25
CA ALA A 62 -7.72 -23.49 -5.92
C ALA A 62 -8.82 -24.35 -6.53
N LYS A 63 -9.87 -23.80 -7.18
CA LYS A 63 -10.91 -24.60 -7.84
C LYS A 63 -10.42 -25.35 -9.07
N SER A 64 -9.39 -24.83 -9.74
CA SER A 64 -8.73 -25.54 -10.86
C SER A 64 -7.62 -26.43 -10.35
N ASP A 65 -7.29 -27.52 -11.06
CA ASP A 65 -6.17 -28.39 -10.68
C ASP A 65 -4.82 -27.68 -10.77
N VAL A 66 -4.66 -26.77 -11.74
CA VAL A 66 -3.45 -25.95 -11.89
C VAL A 66 -3.28 -25.00 -10.71
N GLY A 67 -4.33 -24.26 -10.34
CA GLY A 67 -4.28 -23.36 -9.21
C GLY A 67 -4.19 -24.10 -7.87
N PHE A 68 -4.81 -25.27 -7.74
CA PHE A 68 -4.64 -26.13 -6.57
C PHE A 68 -3.18 -26.59 -6.42
N TYR A 69 -2.57 -27.03 -7.53
CA TYR A 69 -1.18 -27.43 -7.53
C TYR A 69 -0.27 -26.26 -7.16
N ASP A 70 -0.44 -25.11 -7.81
CA ASP A 70 0.35 -23.92 -7.54
C ASP A 70 0.28 -23.48 -6.07
N LEU A 71 -0.90 -23.58 -5.47
CA LEU A 71 -1.12 -23.11 -4.12
C LEU A 71 -0.67 -24.11 -3.04
N TYR A 72 -0.89 -25.42 -3.24
CA TYR A 72 -0.72 -26.42 -2.17
C TYR A 72 0.32 -27.50 -2.44
N LEU A 73 0.82 -27.61 -3.67
CA LEU A 73 1.76 -28.68 -4.07
C LEU A 73 3.04 -28.13 -4.70
N ASN A 74 3.14 -26.82 -4.92
CA ASN A 74 4.31 -26.18 -5.50
C ASN A 74 5.54 -26.35 -4.60
N LYS A 75 6.51 -27.16 -5.06
CA LYS A 75 7.72 -27.50 -4.29
C LYS A 75 8.72 -26.33 -4.16
N GLN A 76 8.51 -25.23 -4.89
CA GLN A 76 9.34 -24.03 -4.85
C GLN A 76 8.74 -22.90 -4.00
N ASP A 77 7.51 -23.06 -3.48
CA ASP A 77 6.88 -22.04 -2.64
C ASP A 77 7.67 -21.87 -1.33
N ARG A 78 8.12 -20.64 -1.10
CA ARG A 78 8.81 -20.23 0.13
C ARG A 78 8.27 -18.88 0.58
N ALA A 79 7.79 -18.84 1.82
CA ALA A 79 7.53 -17.60 2.49
C ALA A 79 8.74 -17.05 3.24
N PHE A 80 8.63 -15.76 3.54
CA PHE A 80 9.56 -15.00 4.34
C PHE A 80 8.80 -14.29 5.46
N THR A 81 9.35 -14.35 6.66
CA THR A 81 9.06 -13.37 7.70
C THR A 81 9.72 -12.03 7.34
N ILE A 82 9.28 -10.92 7.94
CA ILE A 82 9.92 -9.61 7.76
C ILE A 82 11.43 -9.67 8.08
N PRO A 83 11.90 -10.27 9.20
CA PRO A 83 13.32 -10.41 9.45
C PRO A 83 14.10 -11.13 8.35
N GLU A 84 13.58 -12.27 7.86
CA GLU A 84 14.21 -13.06 6.79
C GLU A 84 14.20 -12.32 5.44
N LEU A 85 13.14 -11.57 5.15
CA LEU A 85 13.04 -10.74 3.95
C LEU A 85 14.17 -9.70 3.92
N TYR A 86 14.37 -8.98 5.02
CA TYR A 86 15.47 -8.00 5.10
C TYR A 86 16.83 -8.69 5.03
N GLU A 87 17.00 -9.85 5.66
CA GLU A 87 18.25 -10.63 5.54
C GLU A 87 18.52 -11.04 4.10
N TYR A 88 17.50 -11.55 3.41
CA TYR A 88 17.62 -12.01 2.04
C TYR A 88 17.95 -10.85 1.07
N ILE A 89 17.29 -9.70 1.23
CA ILE A 89 17.37 -8.59 0.29
C ILE A 89 18.55 -7.67 0.59
N GLU A 90 18.71 -7.27 1.84
CA GLU A 90 19.74 -6.31 2.23
C GLU A 90 21.03 -7.01 2.58
N ASP A 91 20.97 -7.92 3.56
CA ASP A 91 22.17 -8.51 4.16
C ASP A 91 22.89 -9.45 3.18
N LYS A 92 22.13 -10.23 2.38
CA LYS A 92 22.67 -11.16 1.37
C LYS A 92 22.58 -10.65 -0.07
N GLY A 93 21.51 -9.91 -0.39
CA GLY A 93 21.20 -9.51 -1.76
C GLY A 93 21.86 -8.21 -2.22
N GLY A 94 22.42 -7.42 -1.30
CA GLY A 94 23.09 -6.15 -1.63
C GLY A 94 22.14 -5.07 -2.16
N LEU A 95 20.84 -5.20 -1.91
CA LEU A 95 19.83 -4.18 -2.21
C LEU A 95 19.42 -3.44 -0.93
N HIS A 96 18.64 -2.39 -1.08
CA HIS A 96 18.04 -1.65 0.03
C HIS A 96 16.54 -1.64 -0.13
N VAL A 97 15.83 -1.99 0.94
CA VAL A 97 14.38 -1.83 1.03
C VAL A 97 14.10 -0.33 1.10
N VAL A 98 13.42 0.18 0.07
CA VAL A 98 13.04 1.59 -0.04
C VAL A 98 11.77 1.85 0.74
N ASN A 99 10.73 1.06 0.47
CA ASN A 99 9.48 1.07 1.22
C ASN A 99 8.66 -0.20 0.93
N PHE A 100 7.70 -0.49 1.81
CA PHE A 100 6.65 -1.45 1.50
C PHE A 100 5.55 -0.79 0.68
N TYR A 101 4.94 -1.55 -0.22
CA TYR A 101 3.67 -1.17 -0.81
C TYR A 101 2.59 -1.31 0.26
N GLY A 102 1.84 -0.23 0.51
CA GLY A 102 0.86 -0.24 1.59
C GLY A 102 1.50 -0.24 2.98
N ASP A 103 2.55 0.53 3.22
CA ASP A 103 3.20 0.61 4.54
C ASP A 103 2.24 1.03 5.67
N GLN A 104 1.14 1.70 5.34
CA GLN A 104 0.04 2.02 6.26
C GLN A 104 -0.65 0.79 6.87
N TYR A 105 -0.61 -0.37 6.22
CA TYR A 105 -1.15 -1.63 6.76
C TYR A 105 -0.23 -2.28 7.80
N ARG A 106 1.02 -1.78 7.92
CA ARG A 106 2.04 -2.32 8.83
C ARG A 106 2.11 -1.57 10.15
N GLU A 107 1.12 -0.74 10.46
CA GLU A 107 0.94 -0.08 11.75
C GLU A 107 -0.49 -0.26 12.22
N SER A 108 -0.71 -1.25 13.07
CA SER A 108 -2.06 -1.80 13.35
C SER A 108 -2.45 -1.83 14.82
N LEU A 109 -1.58 -1.36 15.72
CA LEU A 109 -1.89 -1.34 17.14
C LEU A 109 -2.62 -0.06 17.52
N ASP A 110 -3.79 -0.19 18.14
CA ASP A 110 -4.68 0.91 18.53
C ASP A 110 -3.98 1.93 19.39
N TYR A 111 -3.08 1.42 20.22
CA TYR A 111 -2.10 2.17 20.96
C TYR A 111 -0.72 1.68 20.53
N CYS A 112 0.18 2.60 20.20
CA CYS A 112 1.58 2.27 19.97
C CYS A 112 2.36 2.43 21.29
N PRO A 113 2.64 1.33 22.03
CA PRO A 113 3.42 1.37 23.26
C PRO A 113 4.71 2.17 23.09
N LYS A 114 5.11 2.89 24.14
CA LYS A 114 6.38 3.64 24.16
C LYS A 114 7.58 2.76 23.76
N HIS A 115 7.54 1.47 24.09
CA HIS A 115 8.56 0.50 23.70
C HIS A 115 8.64 0.27 22.19
N LEU A 116 7.51 0.20 21.48
CA LEU A 116 7.50 0.05 20.02
C LEU A 116 7.98 1.32 19.31
N LYS A 117 7.75 2.50 19.90
CA LYS A 117 8.29 3.76 19.36
C LYS A 117 9.83 3.83 19.42
N LYS A 118 10.47 3.07 20.31
CA LYS A 118 11.93 2.99 20.43
C LYS A 118 12.56 2.01 19.43
N LEU A 119 11.76 1.12 18.84
CA LEU A 119 12.25 0.18 17.84
C LEU A 119 12.52 0.90 16.51
N ASN A 120 13.53 0.43 15.79
CA ASN A 120 13.72 0.82 14.39
C ASN A 120 12.58 0.25 13.53
N THR A 121 12.47 0.75 12.29
CA THR A 121 11.40 0.37 11.37
C THR A 121 11.34 -1.15 11.10
N ARG A 122 12.50 -1.81 10.90
CA ARG A 122 12.58 -3.27 10.65
C ARG A 122 11.98 -4.06 11.82
N ALA A 123 12.38 -3.74 13.05
CA ALA A 123 11.87 -4.40 14.24
C ALA A 123 10.37 -4.09 14.48
N ARG A 124 9.92 -2.86 14.21
CA ARG A 124 8.50 -2.50 14.33
C ARG A 124 7.63 -3.27 13.35
N TYR A 125 8.07 -3.42 12.10
CA TYR A 125 7.36 -4.24 11.11
C TYR A 125 7.35 -5.72 11.46
N ALA A 126 8.45 -6.25 11.99
CA ALA A 126 8.48 -7.64 12.47
C ALA A 126 7.46 -7.89 13.59
N VAL A 127 7.37 -6.99 14.58
CA VAL A 127 6.35 -7.11 15.65
C VAL A 127 4.94 -7.05 15.08
N ASN A 128 4.66 -6.09 14.19
CA ASN A 128 3.32 -5.97 13.60
C ASN A 128 2.96 -7.16 12.72
N GLU A 129 3.92 -7.75 12.02
CA GLU A 129 3.69 -8.97 11.24
C GLU A 129 3.26 -10.13 12.14
N VAL A 130 3.93 -10.34 13.28
CA VAL A 130 3.58 -11.40 14.23
C VAL A 130 2.19 -11.20 14.83
N ILE A 131 1.79 -9.96 15.11
CA ILE A 131 0.51 -9.67 15.79
C ILE A 131 -0.66 -9.78 14.82
N ILE A 132 -0.58 -9.14 13.64
CA ILE A 132 -1.71 -9.11 12.71
C ILE A 132 -1.72 -10.35 11.83
N GLY A 133 -0.55 -10.79 11.39
CA GLY A 133 -0.38 -12.02 10.63
C GLY A 133 -1.24 -12.18 9.37
N HIS A 134 -1.79 -11.10 8.80
CA HIS A 134 -2.80 -11.21 7.73
C HIS A 134 -2.24 -10.97 6.31
N GLU A 135 -1.05 -10.40 6.19
CA GLU A 135 -0.45 -10.05 4.90
C GLU A 135 0.14 -11.31 4.24
N SER A 136 -0.61 -11.89 3.30
CA SER A 136 -0.18 -13.10 2.57
C SER A 136 0.95 -12.83 1.56
N LYS A 137 1.17 -11.56 1.18
CA LYS A 137 2.19 -11.13 0.23
C LYS A 137 2.92 -9.88 0.75
N GLN A 138 4.23 -9.99 0.93
CA GLN A 138 5.12 -8.87 1.20
C GLN A 138 5.52 -8.21 -0.11
N VAL A 139 4.87 -7.08 -0.40
CA VAL A 139 5.13 -6.30 -1.60
C VAL A 139 6.02 -5.10 -1.24
N ILE A 140 7.16 -4.97 -1.91
CA ILE A 140 8.21 -4.01 -1.55
C ILE A 140 8.86 -3.36 -2.76
N PHE A 141 9.34 -2.14 -2.55
CA PHE A 141 10.24 -1.45 -3.46
C PHE A 141 11.67 -1.59 -2.96
N VAL A 142 12.57 -2.00 -3.85
CA VAL A 142 13.99 -2.17 -3.55
C VAL A 142 14.88 -1.44 -4.55
N SER A 143 16.07 -1.05 -4.12
CA SER A 143 17.02 -0.26 -4.89
C SER A 143 18.47 -0.59 -4.56
N LYS A 144 19.38 -0.45 -5.52
CA LYS A 144 20.83 -0.48 -5.27
C LYS A 144 21.31 0.77 -4.52
N LYS A 145 20.55 1.87 -4.60
CA LYS A 145 20.88 3.15 -3.95
C LYS A 145 20.09 3.27 -2.65
N LYS A 146 20.77 3.69 -1.58
CA LYS A 146 20.09 4.13 -0.35
C LYS A 146 19.25 5.37 -0.64
N SER A 147 18.14 5.52 0.08
CA SER A 147 17.28 6.71 0.04
C SER A 147 16.75 7.09 -1.35
N SER A 148 16.49 6.11 -2.22
CA SER A 148 15.94 6.36 -3.57
C SER A 148 14.43 6.54 -3.60
N LYS A 149 13.85 7.17 -2.56
CA LYS A 149 12.41 7.46 -2.52
C LYS A 149 12.10 8.55 -3.55
N ALA A 150 11.05 8.35 -4.34
CA ALA A 150 10.60 9.35 -5.30
C ALA A 150 10.23 10.66 -4.59
N SER A 151 10.50 11.80 -5.24
CA SER A 151 10.28 13.14 -4.70
C SER A 151 9.45 13.99 -5.66
N LEU A 152 8.71 14.94 -5.10
CA LEU A 152 8.02 15.98 -5.86
C LEU A 152 8.98 16.99 -6.51
N ASP A 153 10.24 17.03 -6.07
CA ASP A 153 11.27 17.89 -6.67
C ASP A 153 11.73 17.39 -8.04
N ASP A 154 11.58 16.08 -8.29
CA ASP A 154 11.75 15.50 -9.61
C ASP A 154 10.44 15.67 -10.39
N LEU A 155 10.48 16.63 -11.32
CA LEU A 155 9.31 17.09 -12.04
C LEU A 155 8.77 16.08 -13.06
N ASP A 156 9.53 15.02 -13.36
CA ASP A 156 9.13 13.92 -14.23
C ASP A 156 8.36 12.82 -13.48
N ASN A 157 8.25 12.91 -12.15
CA ASN A 157 7.37 12.03 -11.40
C ASN A 157 5.90 12.36 -11.66
N ILE A 158 5.10 11.31 -11.73
CA ILE A 158 3.65 11.31 -11.85
C ILE A 158 3.08 10.97 -10.47
N PRO A 159 2.41 11.91 -9.80
CA PRO A 159 1.59 11.62 -8.63
C PRO A 159 0.32 10.86 -8.99
N PHE A 160 -0.05 9.90 -8.16
CA PHE A 160 -1.28 9.12 -8.30
C PHE A 160 -1.84 8.71 -6.94
N PHE A 161 -3.16 8.57 -6.84
CA PHE A 161 -3.78 8.10 -5.60
C PHE A 161 -3.56 6.60 -5.43
N GLN A 162 -3.20 6.20 -4.21
CA GLN A 162 -3.16 4.78 -3.84
C GLN A 162 -4.58 4.19 -3.69
N PHE A 163 -5.54 5.04 -3.37
CA PHE A 163 -6.91 4.68 -3.03
C PHE A 163 -7.89 5.21 -4.10
N SER A 164 -8.90 4.43 -4.46
CA SER A 164 -9.91 4.83 -5.44
C SER A 164 -10.98 5.76 -4.86
N LYS A 165 -11.28 5.65 -3.55
CA LYS A 165 -12.38 6.36 -2.88
C LYS A 165 -12.04 7.80 -2.45
N ILE A 166 -11.54 8.64 -3.35
CA ILE A 166 -11.23 10.05 -3.02
C ILE A 166 -12.42 11.02 -3.14
N GLY A 167 -13.58 10.54 -3.60
CA GLY A 167 -14.79 11.34 -3.82
C GLY A 167 -15.16 12.27 -2.66
N PRO A 168 -15.20 11.79 -1.40
CA PRO A 168 -15.53 12.64 -0.24
C PRO A 168 -14.59 13.85 -0.09
N ILE A 169 -13.31 13.72 -0.44
CA ILE A 169 -12.36 14.84 -0.38
C ILE A 169 -12.67 15.86 -1.49
N LEU A 170 -13.00 15.38 -2.69
CA LEU A 170 -13.34 16.25 -3.82
C LEU A 170 -14.64 17.02 -3.61
N GLU A 171 -15.64 16.39 -2.99
CA GLU A 171 -16.93 17.01 -2.64
C GLU A 171 -16.72 18.19 -1.69
N VAL A 172 -15.99 17.97 -0.60
CA VAL A 172 -15.66 19.01 0.38
C VAL A 172 -14.87 20.16 -0.27
N LEU A 173 -13.89 19.85 -1.12
CA LEU A 173 -13.13 20.89 -1.83
C LEU A 173 -13.96 21.67 -2.86
N SER A 174 -15.05 21.09 -3.38
CA SER A 174 -15.93 21.73 -4.35
C SER A 174 -16.88 22.75 -3.70
N SER A 175 -17.07 22.71 -2.37
CA SER A 175 -17.98 23.59 -1.60
C SER A 175 -17.43 25.02 -1.39
N ASN A 176 -16.46 25.48 -2.19
CA ASN A 176 -15.85 26.82 -2.16
C ASN A 176 -15.18 27.21 -0.83
N ILE A 177 -14.25 26.38 -0.36
CA ILE A 177 -13.57 26.53 0.92
C ILE A 177 -12.24 27.26 0.71
N LYS A 178 -12.00 28.34 1.45
CA LYS A 178 -10.75 29.10 1.43
C LYS A 178 -10.00 28.93 2.75
N ASN A 179 -8.77 28.42 2.67
CA ASN A 179 -7.76 28.42 3.75
C ASN A 179 -8.19 27.71 5.04
N VAL A 180 -8.75 26.50 4.93
CA VAL A 180 -9.16 25.67 6.06
C VAL A 180 -8.46 24.33 5.92
N ASP A 181 -7.77 23.83 6.95
CA ASP A 181 -7.21 22.49 6.88
C ASP A 181 -8.36 21.45 6.83
N ILE A 182 -8.18 20.41 6.03
CA ILE A 182 -9.12 19.29 6.00
C ILE A 182 -8.58 18.20 6.90
N ARG A 183 -9.45 17.67 7.77
CA ARG A 183 -9.18 16.43 8.49
C ARG A 183 -9.78 15.27 7.71
N VAL A 184 -8.94 14.29 7.44
CA VAL A 184 -9.35 13.02 6.85
C VAL A 184 -9.27 11.95 7.93
N THR A 185 -10.37 11.23 8.11
CA THR A 185 -10.40 9.98 8.87
C THR A 185 -10.54 8.84 7.88
N MET A 186 -9.52 8.01 7.77
CA MET A 186 -9.50 6.84 6.91
C MET A 186 -9.51 5.58 7.77
N LYS A 187 -10.41 4.64 7.47
CA LYS A 187 -10.41 3.30 8.05
C LYS A 187 -10.16 2.30 6.93
N LEU A 188 -9.03 1.59 7.02
CA LEU A 188 -8.73 0.45 6.16
C LEU A 188 -9.09 -0.84 6.90
N ARG A 189 -9.37 -1.91 6.15
CA ARG A 189 -9.62 -3.24 6.72
C ARG A 189 -8.45 -3.66 7.62
N TYR A 190 -8.75 -4.23 8.78
CA TYR A 190 -7.77 -4.68 9.78
C TYR A 190 -6.84 -3.59 10.34
N THR A 191 -7.21 -2.32 10.21
CA THR A 191 -6.46 -1.19 10.78
C THR A 191 -7.36 -0.29 11.63
N ILE A 192 -6.75 0.45 12.55
CA ILE A 192 -7.42 1.53 13.27
C ILE A 192 -7.69 2.68 12.30
N PRO A 193 -8.80 3.40 12.47
CA PRO A 193 -9.03 4.66 11.80
C PRO A 193 -7.82 5.60 11.96
N ARG A 194 -7.10 5.86 10.87
CA ARG A 194 -6.03 6.84 10.82
C ARG A 194 -6.63 8.21 10.57
N ARG A 195 -6.26 9.17 11.41
CA ARG A 195 -6.66 10.57 11.28
C ARG A 195 -5.45 11.40 10.90
N PHE A 196 -5.59 12.20 9.87
CA PHE A 196 -4.57 13.18 9.50
C PHE A 196 -5.21 14.44 8.96
N THR A 197 -4.45 15.52 9.00
CA THR A 197 -4.85 16.80 8.44
C THR A 197 -3.92 17.14 7.30
N PHE A 198 -4.45 17.76 6.25
CA PHE A 198 -3.60 18.34 5.22
C PHE A 198 -4.11 19.73 4.84
N PRO A 199 -3.19 20.64 4.50
CA PRO A 199 -3.54 22.00 4.16
C PRO A 199 -4.15 22.06 2.76
N ILE A 200 -5.16 22.90 2.60
CA ILE A 200 -5.77 23.17 1.30
C ILE A 200 -5.55 24.62 0.90
N SER A 201 -5.55 24.84 -0.40
CA SER A 201 -5.49 26.15 -1.02
C SER A 201 -6.56 26.24 -2.10
N ARG A 202 -6.71 27.43 -2.68
CA ARG A 202 -7.56 27.63 -3.87
C ARG A 202 -7.14 26.78 -5.08
N PHE A 203 -5.97 26.16 -5.05
CA PHE A 203 -5.44 25.31 -6.13
C PHE A 203 -5.65 23.81 -5.87
N SER A 204 -5.91 23.40 -4.64
CA SER A 204 -5.95 21.98 -4.24
C SER A 204 -6.97 21.16 -5.04
N LEU A 205 -8.17 21.71 -5.31
CA LEU A 205 -9.17 21.01 -6.12
C LEU A 205 -8.66 20.72 -7.55
N LEU A 206 -7.93 21.66 -8.16
CA LEU A 206 -7.33 21.45 -9.47
C LEU A 206 -6.27 20.35 -9.40
N TYR A 207 -5.38 20.40 -8.41
CA TYR A 207 -4.32 19.41 -8.26
C TYR A 207 -4.89 17.99 -8.17
N LEU A 208 -5.86 17.76 -7.28
CA LEU A 208 -6.45 16.45 -7.07
C LEU A 208 -7.17 15.95 -8.34
N LYS A 209 -7.89 16.82 -9.06
CA LYS A 209 -8.51 16.47 -10.35
C LYS A 209 -7.50 16.10 -11.44
N LEU A 210 -6.33 16.73 -11.45
CA LEU A 210 -5.28 16.41 -12.41
C LEU A 210 -4.54 15.12 -12.04
N ILE A 211 -4.31 14.87 -10.75
CA ILE A 211 -3.70 13.63 -10.23
C ILE A 211 -4.57 12.41 -10.55
N LEU A 212 -5.90 12.55 -10.50
CA LEU A 212 -6.84 11.49 -10.89
C LEU A 212 -6.63 10.97 -12.32
N ARG A 213 -6.01 11.77 -13.21
CA ARG A 213 -5.70 11.32 -14.57
C ARG A 213 -4.55 10.31 -14.62
N ASN A 214 -3.78 10.16 -13.54
CA ASN A 214 -2.71 9.18 -13.36
C ASN A 214 -1.64 9.17 -14.48
N THR A 215 -1.52 10.27 -15.22
CA THR A 215 -0.69 10.39 -16.43
C THR A 215 0.10 11.68 -16.50
N LEU A 216 -0.24 12.66 -15.66
CA LEU A 216 0.37 13.99 -15.68
C LEU A 216 1.55 14.03 -14.72
N THR A 217 2.70 14.49 -15.21
CA THR A 217 3.87 14.73 -14.38
C THR A 217 3.64 15.93 -13.45
N VAL A 218 4.46 16.08 -12.40
CA VAL A 218 4.47 17.29 -11.58
C VAL A 218 4.68 18.52 -12.46
N LYS A 219 5.55 18.43 -13.48
CA LYS A 219 5.74 19.50 -14.47
C LYS A 219 4.42 19.89 -15.16
N ASP A 220 3.70 18.91 -15.69
CA ASP A 220 2.45 19.13 -16.42
C ASP A 220 1.38 19.77 -15.53
N ILE A 221 1.24 19.26 -14.30
CA ILE A 221 0.26 19.77 -13.32
C ILE A 221 0.52 21.25 -13.01
N ILE A 222 1.79 21.61 -12.78
CA ILE A 222 2.18 23.00 -12.52
C ILE A 222 1.95 23.88 -13.74
N GLU A 223 2.25 23.40 -14.94
CA GLU A 223 1.98 24.13 -16.19
C GLU A 223 0.49 24.33 -16.45
N PHE A 224 -0.35 23.35 -16.14
CA PHE A 224 -1.81 23.51 -16.14
C PHE A 224 -2.26 24.57 -15.14
N GLY A 225 -1.72 24.56 -13.91
CA GLY A 225 -1.98 25.60 -12.92
C GLY A 225 -1.59 26.99 -13.40
N MET A 226 -0.40 27.13 -13.99
CA MET A 226 0.06 28.39 -14.58
C MET A 226 -0.90 28.92 -15.65
N LYS A 227 -1.41 28.05 -16.54
CA LYS A 227 -2.36 28.42 -17.59
C LYS A 227 -3.73 28.83 -17.04
N ASN A 228 -4.28 28.05 -16.10
CA ASN A 228 -5.63 28.29 -15.55
C ASN A 228 -5.71 29.53 -14.64
N PHE A 229 -4.60 29.92 -14.02
CA PHE A 229 -4.55 31.05 -13.08
C PHE A 229 -3.70 32.23 -13.59
N LYS A 230 -3.32 32.21 -14.88
CA LYS A 230 -2.39 33.16 -15.53
C LYS A 230 -2.77 34.63 -15.38
N TYR A 231 -4.06 34.92 -15.26
CA TYR A 231 -4.62 36.27 -15.33
C TYR A 231 -4.40 37.15 -14.07
N LYS A 232 -3.74 36.66 -13.02
CA LYS A 232 -3.65 37.40 -11.73
C LYS A 232 -2.25 37.82 -11.29
N GLU A 233 -1.17 37.42 -11.99
CA GLU A 233 0.21 37.76 -11.58
C GLU A 233 1.14 38.10 -12.75
N ILE A 234 1.77 39.27 -12.66
CA ILE A 234 2.67 39.84 -13.67
C ILE A 234 4.01 39.08 -13.70
N ASP A 235 4.49 38.60 -12.55
CA ASP A 235 5.73 37.83 -12.44
C ASP A 235 5.45 36.31 -12.51
N HIS A 236 5.57 35.76 -13.72
CA HIS A 236 5.32 34.34 -13.98
C HIS A 236 6.29 33.41 -13.24
N HIS A 237 7.53 33.82 -13.01
CA HIS A 237 8.51 32.98 -12.34
C HIS A 237 8.22 32.90 -10.84
N LYS A 238 7.91 34.03 -10.20
CA LYS A 238 7.45 34.08 -8.81
C LYS A 238 6.14 33.30 -8.63
N PHE A 239 5.23 33.40 -9.59
CA PHE A 239 3.97 32.64 -9.52
C PHE A 239 4.20 31.13 -9.60
N ARG A 240 5.06 30.67 -10.54
CA ARG A 240 5.41 29.24 -10.67
C ARG A 240 6.02 28.69 -9.38
N LYS A 241 6.97 29.43 -8.77
CA LYS A 241 7.56 29.05 -7.48
C LYS A 241 6.51 28.93 -6.37
N ARG A 242 5.53 29.83 -6.33
CA ARG A 242 4.44 29.76 -5.37
C ARG A 242 3.54 28.55 -5.60
N LEU A 243 3.17 28.24 -6.84
CA LEU A 243 2.38 27.05 -7.17
C LEU A 243 3.12 25.77 -6.78
N LEU A 244 4.41 25.65 -7.09
CA LEU A 244 5.24 24.51 -6.68
C LEU A 244 5.27 24.36 -5.16
N LYS A 245 5.50 25.45 -4.43
CA LYS A 245 5.51 25.43 -2.95
C LYS A 245 4.16 24.98 -2.38
N ASP A 246 3.05 25.48 -2.93
CA ASP A 246 1.70 25.13 -2.52
C ASP A 246 1.32 23.68 -2.84
N PHE A 247 1.71 23.23 -4.04
CA PHE A 247 1.58 21.84 -4.49
C PHE A 247 2.36 20.89 -3.58
N ASN A 248 3.64 21.18 -3.31
CA ASN A 248 4.48 20.40 -2.42
C ASN A 248 3.91 20.35 -0.99
N ARG A 249 3.33 21.45 -0.51
CA ARG A 249 2.68 21.49 0.81
C ARG A 249 1.44 20.58 0.86
N THR A 250 0.55 20.68 -0.13
CA THR A 250 -0.70 19.91 -0.18
C THR A 250 -0.43 18.43 -0.46
N ILE A 251 0.25 18.15 -1.58
CA ILE A 251 0.48 16.78 -2.07
C ILE A 251 1.56 16.07 -1.25
N GLY A 252 2.58 16.79 -0.78
CA GLY A 252 3.57 16.21 0.13
C GLY A 252 2.94 15.70 1.42
N SER A 253 1.93 16.39 1.95
CA SER A 253 1.15 15.91 3.10
C SER A 253 0.37 14.63 2.78
N LEU A 254 -0.25 14.54 1.59
CA LEU A 254 -0.94 13.32 1.16
C LEU A 254 0.04 12.16 0.93
N ILE A 255 1.25 12.42 0.42
CA ILE A 255 2.32 11.43 0.28
C ILE A 255 2.78 10.93 1.65
N LEU A 256 2.95 11.85 2.61
CA LEU A 256 3.37 11.50 3.98
C LEU A 256 2.39 10.52 4.65
N HIS A 257 1.11 10.62 4.32
CA HIS A 257 0.05 9.75 4.87
C HIS A 257 -0.31 8.56 3.96
N GLY A 258 0.45 8.30 2.89
CA GLY A 258 0.23 7.17 1.99
C GLY A 258 -1.01 7.29 1.10
N PHE A 259 -1.58 8.50 0.95
CA PHE A 259 -2.73 8.74 0.07
C PHE A 259 -2.32 8.90 -1.40
N VAL A 260 -1.17 9.54 -1.61
CA VAL A 260 -0.59 9.75 -2.93
C VAL A 260 0.77 9.05 -2.98
N LEU A 261 1.02 8.34 -4.07
CA LEU A 261 2.31 7.76 -4.40
C LEU A 261 2.88 8.47 -5.63
N LEU A 262 4.18 8.27 -5.85
CA LEU A 262 4.91 8.82 -6.99
C LEU A 262 5.49 7.68 -7.81
N ARG A 263 5.42 7.80 -9.14
CA ARG A 263 6.12 6.96 -10.10
C ARG A 263 6.81 7.83 -11.14
N HIS A 264 7.96 7.42 -11.66
CA HIS A 264 8.57 8.15 -12.77
C HIS A 264 7.77 7.92 -14.06
N LYS A 265 7.71 8.92 -14.95
CA LYS A 265 6.93 8.89 -16.19
C LYS A 265 7.22 7.70 -17.11
N ASP A 266 8.45 7.19 -17.06
CA ASP A 266 8.89 6.06 -17.90
C ASP A 266 8.35 4.69 -17.45
N PHE A 267 7.74 4.62 -16.26
CA PHE A 267 7.12 3.38 -15.78
C PHE A 267 5.63 3.37 -16.13
N PRO A 268 5.04 2.19 -16.38
CA PRO A 268 3.61 2.10 -16.69
C PRO A 268 2.74 2.55 -15.51
N VAL A 269 1.45 2.77 -15.82
CA VAL A 269 0.43 2.97 -14.80
C VAL A 269 0.34 1.69 -13.96
N MET A 270 0.49 1.83 -12.64
CA MET A 270 0.22 0.73 -11.72
C MET A 270 -1.29 0.60 -11.58
N GLU A 271 -1.84 -0.61 -11.74
CA GLU A 271 -3.24 -0.86 -11.41
C GLU A 271 -3.50 -0.49 -9.95
N GLN A 272 -4.50 0.35 -9.72
CA GLN A 272 -4.95 0.67 -8.37
C GLN A 272 -5.65 -0.57 -7.81
N ARG A 273 -5.31 -0.96 -6.57
CA ARG A 273 -6.11 -1.97 -5.88
C ARG A 273 -7.48 -1.36 -5.58
N GLU A 274 -8.54 -1.96 -6.13
CA GLU A 274 -9.88 -1.76 -5.60
C GLU A 274 -9.98 -2.45 -4.25
N THR A 275 -9.73 -1.70 -3.20
CA THR A 275 -9.96 -2.12 -1.82
C THR A 275 -11.43 -1.84 -1.51
N GLN A 276 -12.25 -2.90 -1.64
CA GLN A 276 -13.71 -2.82 -1.46
C GLN A 276 -14.10 -2.27 -0.08
N ASP A 277 -13.25 -2.46 0.94
CA ASP A 277 -13.54 -2.18 2.36
C ASP A 277 -12.95 -0.88 2.93
N GLU A 278 -12.70 0.13 2.09
CA GLU A 278 -12.20 1.44 2.58
C GLU A 278 -13.34 2.39 2.94
N ILE A 279 -13.22 3.03 4.10
CA ILE A 279 -14.11 4.12 4.53
C ILE A 279 -13.27 5.39 4.70
N ILE A 280 -13.60 6.42 3.93
CA ILE A 280 -13.00 7.76 4.04
C ILE A 280 -14.08 8.73 4.51
N LYS A 281 -13.85 9.34 5.67
CA LYS A 281 -14.65 10.45 6.22
C LYS A 281 -13.81 11.72 6.21
N VAL A 282 -14.45 12.83 5.87
CA VAL A 282 -13.77 14.12 5.68
C VAL A 282 -14.50 15.18 6.51
N GLU A 283 -13.73 15.94 7.30
CA GLU A 283 -14.22 17.00 8.17
C GLU A 283 -13.44 18.29 7.90
N LEU A 284 -14.11 19.43 8.01
CA LEU A 284 -13.49 20.76 7.91
C LEU A 284 -13.02 21.24 9.28
N LEU A 285 -11.76 21.68 9.36
CA LEU A 285 -11.22 22.26 10.58
C LEU A 285 -11.20 23.77 10.50
N ASN A 286 -12.30 24.42 10.89
CA ASN A 286 -12.27 25.87 11.10
C ASN A 286 -11.23 26.21 12.17
N THR A 287 -10.40 27.23 11.89
CA THR A 287 -9.34 27.73 12.78
C THR A 287 -9.84 28.18 14.16
N SER A 288 -11.15 28.22 14.39
CA SER A 288 -11.80 28.50 15.68
C SER A 288 -11.91 27.29 16.62
N ASN A 289 -11.63 26.05 16.19
CA ASN A 289 -11.77 24.85 17.02
C ASN A 289 -10.44 24.15 17.36
N ILE A 290 -9.31 24.86 17.31
CA ILE A 290 -8.00 24.35 17.75
C ILE A 290 -7.68 24.89 19.15
N ILE A 291 -8.61 24.77 20.10
CA ILE A 291 -8.30 24.77 21.55
C ILE A 291 -9.30 23.83 22.21
N ASN A 292 -8.85 22.60 22.51
CA ASN A 292 -9.11 21.82 23.72
C ASN A 292 -8.47 20.43 23.57
#